data_AF-A0A2N6DKL8-F1
#
_entry.id   AF-A0A2N6DKL8-F1
#
_cell.length_a   1.000
_cell.length_b   1.000
_cell.length_c   1.000
_cell.angle_alpha   90.00
_cell.angle_beta   90.00
_cell.angle_gamma   90.00
#
_symmetry.space_group_name_H-M   'P 1'
#
loop_
_entity.id
_entity.type
_entity.pdbx_description
1 polymer ?
#
loop_
_entity_poly.entity_id
_entity_poly.type
_entity_poly.pdbx_seq_one_letter_code
_entity_poly.pdbx_strand_id
1 'polypeptide(L)'
;MTAPPKLNFIRYQGLSMWPGFQDGDILGCRPIRPEAIRRGDCLLFRNSNGDKVVHRVVNTANMIWTRGDYLTHRDSQSLEPNQILGQVVRRYRMDRSTSVPQGLRGLFWGRYYRIAGRIDPDRNGRGGRLARGIRRLSTWLLSPLWRKGRLLESADRDMSTYWGFQGLLVGRKENARGTWQIPWPQKLFIDPSAIRARTERS
;
A
#
# COMPACT_ATOMS: atom_id res chain seq x y z
N MET A 1 -9.05 -0.59 32.64
CA MET A 1 -8.78 -0.76 31.20
C MET A 1 -8.55 0.62 30.61
N THR A 2 -7.33 0.93 30.16
CA THR A 2 -7.01 2.21 29.52
C THR A 2 -7.62 2.27 28.12
N ALA A 3 -8.22 3.41 27.75
CA ALA A 3 -8.79 3.61 26.42
C ALA A 3 -7.72 3.38 25.34
N PRO A 4 -8.09 2.80 24.17
CA PRO A 4 -7.13 2.60 23.09
C PRO A 4 -6.55 3.95 22.66
N PRO A 5 -5.23 4.01 22.38
CA PRO A 5 -4.58 5.26 22.02
C PRO A 5 -5.21 5.84 20.75
N LYS A 6 -5.56 7.13 20.81
CA LYS A 6 -6.14 7.87 19.68
C LYS A 6 -5.19 7.79 18.47
N LEU A 7 -5.73 7.33 17.34
CA LEU A 7 -5.00 7.29 16.08
C LEU A 7 -5.15 8.61 15.34
N ASN A 8 -4.02 9.10 14.81
CA ASN A 8 -3.99 10.17 13.83
C ASN A 8 -3.96 9.56 12.44
N PHE A 9 -4.80 10.05 11.53
CA PHE A 9 -4.89 9.53 10.18
C PHE A 9 -4.17 10.44 9.20
N ILE A 10 -3.42 9.85 8.28
CA ILE A 10 -2.82 10.55 7.14
C ILE A 10 -3.16 9.83 5.84
N ARG A 11 -3.25 10.59 4.74
CA ARG A 11 -3.30 10.02 3.40
C ARG A 11 -1.87 9.82 2.92
N TYR A 12 -1.52 8.59 2.56
CA TYR A 12 -0.23 8.26 1.98
C TYR A 12 -0.20 8.69 0.52
N GLN A 13 0.92 9.30 0.12
CA GLN A 13 1.16 9.73 -1.25
C GLN A 13 2.53 9.25 -1.72
N GLY A 14 2.60 8.76 -2.95
CA GLY A 14 3.83 8.34 -3.60
C GLY A 14 4.11 6.84 -3.60
N LEU A 15 5.35 6.49 -3.93
CA LEU A 15 5.77 5.12 -4.27
C LEU A 15 6.85 4.55 -3.35
N SER A 16 7.38 5.33 -2.40
CA SER A 16 8.56 4.93 -1.61
C SER A 16 8.35 3.66 -0.77
N MET A 17 7.10 3.37 -0.39
CA MET A 17 6.70 2.19 0.38
C MET A 17 5.99 1.13 -0.46
N TRP A 18 5.98 1.28 -1.78
CA TRP A 18 5.33 0.34 -2.68
C TRP A 18 6.06 -1.03 -2.67
N PRO A 19 5.34 -2.18 -2.71
CA PRO A 19 3.89 -2.35 -2.80
C PRO A 19 3.13 -2.34 -1.46
N GLY A 20 3.85 -2.26 -0.33
CA GLY A 20 3.30 -2.31 1.02
C GLY A 20 2.25 -1.22 1.26
N PHE A 21 2.61 0.02 0.93
CA PHE A 21 1.67 1.15 0.83
C PHE A 21 1.55 1.61 -0.62
N GLN A 22 0.36 2.09 -0.98
CA GLN A 22 0.01 2.57 -2.31
C GLN A 22 -0.62 3.94 -2.20
N ASP A 23 -0.43 4.75 -3.23
CA ASP A 23 -1.00 6.09 -3.30
C ASP A 23 -2.49 6.07 -2.99
N GLY A 24 -2.92 6.96 -2.09
CA GLY A 24 -4.31 7.03 -1.62
C GLY A 24 -4.65 6.13 -0.43
N ASP A 25 -3.75 5.25 0.02
CA ASP A 25 -3.94 4.53 1.30
C ASP A 25 -4.11 5.52 2.45
N ILE A 26 -4.97 5.21 3.42
CA ILE A 26 -5.05 5.94 4.68
C ILE A 26 -4.24 5.19 5.74
N LEU A 27 -3.33 5.87 6.43
CA LEU A 27 -2.50 5.28 7.46
C LEU A 27 -2.92 5.79 8.83
N GLY A 28 -3.15 4.85 9.75
CA GLY A 28 -3.39 5.13 11.16
C GLY A 28 -2.07 5.15 11.92
N CYS A 29 -1.74 6.29 12.50
CA CYS A 29 -0.51 6.54 13.25
C CYS A 29 -0.82 6.75 14.72
N ARG A 30 0.06 6.26 15.60
CA ARG A 30 0.02 6.58 17.03
C ARG A 30 1.32 7.25 17.46
N PRO A 31 1.30 8.11 18.49
CA PRO A 31 2.53 8.58 19.12
C PRO A 31 3.39 7.40 19.58
N ILE A 32 4.71 7.54 19.46
CA ILE A 32 5.70 6.57 19.93
C ILE A 32 6.85 7.31 20.59
N ARG A 33 7.36 6.77 21.69
CA ARG A 33 8.57 7.31 22.33
C ARG A 33 9.81 6.80 21.59
N PRO A 34 10.87 7.60 21.43
CA PRO A 34 12.08 7.19 20.70
C PRO A 34 12.68 5.87 21.19
N GLU A 35 12.64 5.61 22.50
CA GLU A 35 13.23 4.42 23.14
C GLU A 35 12.45 3.13 22.81
N ALA A 36 11.19 3.27 22.39
CA ALA A 36 10.35 2.14 22.00
C ALA A 36 10.51 1.76 20.52
N ILE A 37 11.24 2.54 19.74
CA ILE A 37 11.41 2.33 18.30
C ILE A 37 12.34 1.15 18.06
N ARG A 38 11.88 0.21 17.23
CA ARG A 38 12.62 -1.00 16.91
C ARG A 38 12.90 -1.09 15.42
N ARG A 39 13.97 -1.79 15.07
CA ARG A 39 14.25 -2.18 13.69
C ARG A 39 13.05 -2.93 13.10
N GLY A 40 12.60 -2.48 11.94
CA GLY A 40 11.45 -3.01 11.20
C GLY A 40 10.14 -2.27 11.46
N ASP A 41 10.08 -1.38 12.44
CA ASP A 41 8.94 -0.49 12.66
C ASP A 41 8.73 0.42 11.45
N CYS A 42 7.48 0.83 11.22
CA CYS A 42 7.15 1.82 10.22
C CYS A 42 6.83 3.16 10.88
N LEU A 43 7.58 4.20 10.53
CA LEU A 43 7.48 5.52 11.15
C LEU A 43 6.93 6.53 10.16
N LEU A 44 6.09 7.42 10.67
CA LEU A 44 5.78 8.70 10.06
C LEU A 44 6.71 9.75 10.71
N PHE A 45 7.47 10.45 9.89
CA PHE A 45 8.40 11.48 10.35
C PHE A 45 8.43 12.66 9.38
N ARG A 46 9.12 13.73 9.76
CA ARG A 46 9.40 14.88 8.91
C ARG A 46 10.85 14.84 8.44
N ASN A 47 11.09 14.86 7.13
CA ASN A 47 12.46 14.89 6.59
C ASN A 47 13.09 16.29 6.76
N SER A 48 14.34 16.46 6.34
CA SER A 48 15.06 17.75 6.37
C SER A 48 14.39 18.87 5.59
N ASN A 49 13.60 18.53 4.57
CA ASN A 49 12.89 19.47 3.72
C ASN A 49 11.52 19.87 4.30
N GLY A 50 11.13 19.29 5.43
CA GLY A 50 9.83 19.55 6.05
C GLY A 50 8.71 18.63 5.56
N ASP A 51 8.95 17.69 4.65
CA ASP A 51 7.94 16.78 4.13
C ASP A 51 7.61 15.65 5.10
N LYS A 52 6.34 15.24 5.13
CA LYS A 52 5.92 14.04 5.85
C LYS A 52 6.30 12.79 5.06
N VAL A 53 7.16 11.97 5.63
CA VAL A 53 7.66 10.73 5.02
C VAL A 53 7.27 9.54 5.88
N VAL A 54 6.90 8.44 5.21
CA VAL A 54 6.62 7.17 5.87
C VAL A 54 7.62 6.15 5.38
N HIS A 55 8.52 5.69 6.24
CA HIS A 55 9.51 4.66 5.89
C HIS A 55 9.67 3.63 7.01
N ARG A 56 10.36 2.54 6.70
CA ARG A 56 10.65 1.46 7.65
C ARG A 56 12.02 1.63 8.28
N VAL A 57 12.11 1.44 9.59
CA VAL A 57 13.38 1.48 10.34
C VAL A 57 14.23 0.29 9.92
N VAL A 58 15.46 0.57 9.47
CA VAL A 58 16.43 -0.46 9.05
C VAL A 58 17.59 -0.61 10.03
N ASN A 59 17.85 0.39 10.87
CA ASN A 59 18.87 0.37 11.92
C ASN A 59 18.46 1.28 13.10
N THR A 60 18.83 0.91 14.32
CA THR A 60 18.59 1.65 15.57
C THR A 60 19.80 1.65 16.52
N ALA A 61 20.97 1.15 16.11
CA ALA A 61 22.09 0.91 17.03
C ALA A 61 22.65 2.20 17.67
N ASN A 62 22.94 3.21 16.84
CA ASN A 62 23.43 4.52 17.30
C ASN A 62 22.49 5.66 16.88
N MET A 63 21.85 5.48 15.74
CA MET A 63 20.95 6.44 15.12
C MET A 63 19.81 5.68 14.46
N ILE A 64 18.65 6.32 14.34
CA ILE A 64 17.50 5.75 13.66
C ILE A 64 17.69 5.97 12.15
N TRP A 65 17.88 4.88 11.41
CA TRP A 65 17.92 4.93 9.95
C TRP A 65 16.66 4.32 9.38
N THR A 66 16.06 5.01 8.42
CA THR A 66 14.87 4.55 7.72
C THR A 66 15.15 4.30 6.25
N ARG A 67 14.26 3.54 5.62
CA ARG A 67 14.25 3.28 4.19
C ARG A 67 12.84 2.97 3.70
N GLY A 68 12.45 3.51 2.56
CA GLY A 68 11.25 3.10 1.85
C GLY A 68 11.34 1.64 1.38
N ASP A 69 10.28 0.85 1.54
CA ASP A 69 10.26 -0.57 1.14
C ASP A 69 10.54 -0.75 -0.38
N TYR A 70 10.24 0.26 -1.20
CA TYR A 70 10.54 0.31 -2.64
C TYR A 70 11.98 0.73 -2.98
N LEU A 71 12.61 1.52 -2.09
CA LEU A 71 13.90 2.13 -2.33
C LEU A 71 15.04 1.12 -2.13
N THR A 72 16.08 1.21 -2.94
CA THR A 72 17.28 0.36 -2.84
C THR A 72 18.18 0.79 -1.69
N HIS A 73 18.36 2.11 -1.53
CA HIS A 73 19.22 2.71 -0.53
C HIS A 73 18.41 3.20 0.67
N ARG A 74 19.07 3.27 1.83
CA ARG A 74 18.51 3.93 3.01
C ARG A 74 18.38 5.43 2.76
N ASP A 75 17.60 6.10 3.59
CA ASP A 75 17.51 7.55 3.57
C ASP A 75 18.92 8.15 3.83
N SER A 76 19.20 9.30 3.23
CA SER A 76 20.53 9.93 3.26
C SER A 76 20.93 10.42 4.65
N GLN A 77 19.95 10.67 5.52
CA GLN A 77 20.14 11.19 6.87
C GLN A 77 19.46 10.27 7.89
N SER A 78 20.04 10.21 9.10
CA SER A 78 19.39 9.63 10.26
C SER A 78 18.24 10.50 10.75
N LEU A 79 17.31 9.91 11.48
CA LEU A 79 16.21 10.63 12.12
C LEU A 79 16.60 11.09 13.51
N GLU A 80 16.39 12.39 13.75
CA GLU A 80 16.39 12.98 15.07
C GLU A 80 15.06 12.67 15.80
N PRO A 81 15.05 12.51 17.13
CA PRO A 81 13.83 12.22 17.89
C PRO A 81 12.68 13.19 17.64
N ASN A 82 12.98 14.49 17.45
CA ASN A 82 11.99 15.54 17.20
C ASN A 82 11.35 15.48 15.80
N GLN A 83 11.96 14.76 14.85
CA GLN A 83 11.40 14.55 13.52
C GLN A 83 10.31 13.48 13.50
N ILE A 84 10.25 12.63 14.54
CA ILE A 84 9.36 11.47 14.59
C ILE A 84 7.97 11.91 15.01
N LEU A 85 7.00 11.80 14.10
CA LEU A 85 5.62 12.18 14.33
C LEU A 85 4.80 11.02 14.90
N GLY A 86 5.18 9.78 14.61
CA GLY A 86 4.54 8.59 15.18
C GLY A 86 4.89 7.28 14.49
N GLN A 87 4.38 6.18 15.05
CA GLN A 87 4.44 4.84 14.45
C GLN A 87 3.17 4.57 13.64
N VAL A 88 3.34 4.13 12.40
CA VAL A 88 2.26 3.69 11.52
C VAL A 88 1.82 2.29 11.92
N VAL A 89 0.61 2.14 12.45
CA VAL A 89 0.12 0.86 13.01
C VAL A 89 -1.03 0.23 12.24
N ARG A 90 -1.76 1.02 11.43
CA ARG A 90 -2.81 0.52 10.55
C ARG A 90 -2.69 1.11 9.16
N ARG A 91 -3.12 0.35 8.18
CA ARG A 91 -3.35 0.79 6.80
C ARG A 91 -4.80 0.48 6.42
N TYR A 92 -5.46 1.44 5.81
CA TYR A 92 -6.78 1.31 5.21
C TYR A 92 -6.64 1.48 3.71
N ARG A 93 -7.10 0.48 2.97
CA ARG A 93 -7.11 0.46 1.51
C ARG A 93 -8.45 -0.11 1.06
N MET A 94 -9.22 0.71 0.36
CA MET A 94 -10.61 0.38 0.02
C MET A 94 -11.41 0.04 1.30
N ASP A 95 -12.05 -1.12 1.35
CA ASP A 95 -12.82 -1.64 2.48
C ASP A 95 -11.95 -2.36 3.54
N ARG A 96 -10.64 -2.50 3.30
CA ARG A 96 -9.77 -3.32 4.16
C ARG A 96 -8.97 -2.46 5.12
N SER A 97 -9.05 -2.83 6.40
CA SER A 97 -8.13 -2.38 7.43
C SER A 97 -7.17 -3.50 7.80
N THR A 98 -5.87 -3.25 7.69
CA THR A 98 -4.82 -4.22 8.02
C THR A 98 -3.84 -3.61 9.02
N SER A 99 -3.43 -4.41 10.01
CA SER A 99 -2.35 -4.02 10.92
C SER A 99 -1.03 -3.93 10.15
N VAL A 100 -0.23 -2.93 10.48
CA VAL A 100 1.12 -2.75 9.90
C VAL A 100 2.12 -3.48 10.80
N PRO A 101 2.85 -4.48 10.28
CA PRO A 101 3.82 -5.22 11.06
C PRO A 101 4.96 -4.33 11.57
N GLN A 102 5.30 -4.49 12.85
CA GLN A 102 6.36 -3.78 13.55
C GLN A 102 7.51 -4.74 13.92
N GLY A 103 8.65 -4.20 14.34
CA GLY A 103 9.80 -4.96 14.82
C GLY A 103 10.29 -6.01 13.82
N LEU A 104 10.64 -7.20 14.31
CA LEU A 104 11.13 -8.30 13.48
C LEU A 104 10.15 -8.73 12.38
N ARG A 105 8.83 -8.72 12.66
CA ARG A 105 7.80 -8.99 11.64
C ARG A 105 7.81 -7.89 10.58
N GLY A 106 7.89 -6.64 10.99
CA GLY A 106 8.05 -5.50 10.09
C GLY A 106 9.29 -5.62 9.22
N LEU A 107 10.42 -6.05 9.78
CA LEU A 107 11.65 -6.28 9.03
C LEU A 107 11.50 -7.38 7.97
N PHE A 108 10.87 -8.50 8.32
CA PHE A 108 10.55 -9.57 7.38
C PHE A 108 9.65 -9.08 6.25
N TRP A 109 8.55 -8.39 6.58
CA TRP A 109 7.62 -7.84 5.60
C TRP A 109 8.27 -6.79 4.71
N GLY A 110 9.16 -5.93 5.23
CA GLY A 110 9.91 -4.99 4.40
C GLY A 110 10.86 -5.67 3.40
N ARG A 111 11.43 -6.84 3.77
CA ARG A 111 12.20 -7.67 2.80
C ARG A 111 11.28 -8.29 1.76
N TYR A 112 10.16 -8.85 2.19
CA TYR A 112 9.15 -9.40 1.29
C TYR A 112 8.68 -8.36 0.27
N TYR A 113 8.28 -7.16 0.72
CA TYR A 113 7.79 -6.09 -0.16
C TYR A 113 8.85 -5.64 -1.16
N ARG A 114 10.13 -5.61 -0.79
CA ARG A 114 11.21 -5.28 -1.73
C ARG A 114 11.34 -6.29 -2.87
N ILE A 115 11.14 -7.57 -2.57
CA ILE A 115 11.18 -8.64 -3.56
C ILE A 115 9.88 -8.62 -4.38
N ALA A 116 8.74 -8.57 -3.72
CA ALA A 116 7.41 -8.53 -4.31
C ALA A 116 7.25 -7.33 -5.25
N GLY A 117 7.85 -6.20 -4.91
CA GLY A 117 7.82 -5.02 -5.75
C GLY A 117 8.55 -5.19 -7.10
N ARG A 118 9.42 -6.18 -7.24
CA ARG A 118 10.00 -6.48 -8.56
C ARG A 118 8.95 -7.07 -9.51
N ILE A 119 7.89 -7.65 -8.97
CA ILE A 119 6.80 -8.32 -9.69
C ILE A 119 5.65 -7.33 -9.85
N ASP A 120 5.83 -6.37 -10.75
CA ASP A 120 4.82 -5.39 -11.14
C ASP A 120 4.52 -5.51 -12.64
N PRO A 121 3.28 -5.77 -13.08
CA PRO A 121 2.96 -5.85 -14.50
C PRO A 121 3.22 -4.54 -15.25
N ASP A 122 3.25 -3.40 -14.55
CA ASP A 122 3.45 -2.06 -15.11
C ASP A 122 4.95 -1.70 -15.21
N ARG A 123 5.85 -2.52 -14.64
CA ARG A 123 7.30 -2.31 -14.76
C ARG A 123 7.86 -2.89 -16.07
N ASN A 124 8.77 -2.14 -16.67
CA ASN A 124 9.61 -2.59 -17.78
C ASN A 124 10.84 -3.31 -17.23
N GLY A 125 10.74 -4.64 -17.05
CA GLY A 125 11.84 -5.47 -16.56
C GLY A 125 11.48 -6.95 -16.43
N ARG A 126 12.44 -7.78 -16.00
CA ARG A 126 12.25 -9.25 -15.85
C ARG A 126 11.05 -9.59 -14.97
N GLY A 127 10.94 -8.95 -13.81
CA GLY A 127 9.82 -9.17 -12.89
C GLY A 127 8.47 -8.69 -13.45
N GLY A 128 8.46 -7.67 -14.30
CA GLY A 128 7.25 -7.27 -15.02
C GLY A 128 6.82 -8.24 -16.11
N ARG A 129 7.77 -8.90 -16.80
CA ARG A 129 7.45 -10.00 -17.72
C ARG A 129 6.81 -11.18 -16.98
N LEU A 130 7.36 -11.55 -15.82
CA LEU A 130 6.78 -12.59 -14.97
C LEU A 130 5.37 -12.19 -14.50
N ALA A 131 5.20 -10.96 -14.01
CA ALA A 131 3.91 -10.45 -13.57
C ALA A 131 2.85 -10.45 -14.70
N ARG A 132 3.23 -10.05 -15.92
CA ARG A 132 2.36 -10.13 -17.10
C ARG A 132 2.04 -11.58 -17.50
N GLY A 133 2.99 -12.50 -17.33
CA GLY A 133 2.76 -13.93 -17.53
C GLY A 133 1.74 -14.50 -16.53
N ILE A 134 1.92 -14.21 -15.23
CA ILE A 134 0.96 -14.57 -14.17
C ILE A 134 -0.41 -13.97 -14.48
N ARG A 135 -0.46 -12.69 -14.86
CA ARG A 135 -1.71 -12.03 -15.23
C ARG A 135 -2.40 -12.74 -16.40
N ARG A 136 -1.70 -12.99 -17.50
CA ARG A 136 -2.27 -13.71 -18.67
C ARG A 136 -2.82 -15.07 -18.29
N LEU A 137 -2.05 -15.85 -17.52
CA LEU A 137 -2.49 -17.18 -17.06
C LEU A 137 -3.72 -17.08 -16.16
N SER A 138 -3.73 -16.14 -15.21
CA SER A 138 -4.86 -15.91 -14.31
C SER A 138 -6.11 -15.42 -15.04
N THR A 139 -5.97 -14.56 -16.05
CA THR A 139 -7.09 -14.12 -16.88
C THR A 139 -7.65 -15.31 -17.66
N TRP A 140 -6.79 -16.18 -18.21
CA TRP A 140 -7.24 -17.40 -18.90
C TRP A 140 -7.99 -18.34 -17.95
N LEU A 141 -7.40 -18.69 -16.80
CA LEU A 141 -7.96 -19.65 -15.83
C LEU A 141 -9.19 -19.12 -15.08
N LEU A 142 -9.13 -17.87 -14.62
CA LEU A 142 -10.08 -17.32 -13.65
C LEU A 142 -11.03 -16.29 -14.27
N SER A 143 -10.96 -15.99 -15.58
CA SER A 143 -11.92 -15.06 -16.21
C SER A 143 -13.38 -15.42 -15.96
N PRO A 144 -13.84 -16.70 -15.95
CA PRO A 144 -15.24 -17.01 -15.68
C PRO A 144 -15.67 -16.58 -14.26
N LEU A 145 -14.73 -16.62 -13.31
CA LEU A 145 -14.97 -16.20 -11.94
C LEU A 145 -15.00 -14.67 -11.85
N TRP A 146 -13.99 -13.98 -12.36
CA TRP A 146 -13.93 -12.52 -12.29
C TRP A 146 -15.10 -11.83 -13.00
N ARG A 147 -15.66 -12.45 -14.06
CA ARG A 147 -16.87 -11.98 -14.74
C ARG A 147 -18.11 -11.91 -13.82
N LYS A 148 -18.15 -12.69 -12.74
CA LYS A 148 -19.24 -12.67 -11.73
C LYS A 148 -19.12 -11.51 -10.71
N GLY A 149 -18.12 -10.65 -10.82
CA GLY A 149 -18.01 -9.46 -9.98
C GLY A 149 -19.23 -8.55 -10.10
N ARG A 150 -19.42 -7.67 -9.11
CA ARG A 150 -20.53 -6.72 -9.04
C ARG A 150 -19.98 -5.30 -9.04
N LEU A 151 -20.67 -4.42 -9.75
CA LEU A 151 -20.45 -2.99 -9.68
C LEU A 151 -21.11 -2.47 -8.39
N LEU A 152 -20.37 -1.71 -7.60
CA LEU A 152 -20.88 -1.06 -6.41
C LEU A 152 -20.63 0.43 -6.57
N GLU A 153 -21.69 1.22 -6.64
CA GLU A 153 -21.57 2.67 -6.66
C GLU A 153 -21.45 3.19 -5.24
N SER A 154 -20.54 4.13 -5.02
CA SER A 154 -20.51 4.85 -3.76
C SER A 154 -21.79 5.66 -3.62
N ALA A 155 -22.49 5.53 -2.49
CA ALA A 155 -23.56 6.44 -2.12
C ALA A 155 -23.02 7.85 -1.75
N ASP A 156 -21.69 8.00 -1.66
CA ASP A 156 -21.02 9.20 -1.17
C ASP A 156 -20.65 10.18 -2.29
N ARG A 157 -20.39 11.46 -1.94
CA ARG A 157 -20.12 12.57 -2.89
C ARG A 157 -18.95 12.34 -3.86
N ASP A 158 -18.08 11.38 -3.58
CA ASP A 158 -16.85 11.12 -4.35
C ASP A 158 -17.09 10.36 -5.67
N MET A 159 -18.36 10.12 -6.05
CA MET A 159 -18.84 9.43 -7.26
C MET A 159 -17.84 8.38 -7.77
N SER A 160 -17.43 7.48 -6.89
CA SER A 160 -16.44 6.46 -7.22
C SER A 160 -17.16 5.15 -7.43
N THR A 161 -16.82 4.46 -8.50
CA THR A 161 -17.34 3.12 -8.78
C THR A 161 -16.36 2.08 -8.26
N TYR A 162 -16.85 1.10 -7.53
CA TYR A 162 -16.05 0.00 -7.02
C TYR A 162 -16.40 -1.30 -7.74
N TRP A 163 -15.39 -2.15 -7.92
CA TRP A 163 -15.57 -3.51 -8.40
C TRP A 163 -15.40 -4.47 -7.24
N GLY A 164 -16.48 -5.18 -6.91
CA GLY A 164 -16.51 -6.19 -5.88
C GLY A 164 -16.46 -7.60 -6.47
N PHE A 165 -15.70 -8.51 -5.85
CA PHE A 165 -15.71 -9.94 -6.18
C PHE A 165 -15.81 -10.76 -4.89
N GLN A 166 -16.84 -11.60 -4.78
CA GLN A 166 -17.13 -12.43 -3.59
C GLN A 166 -17.10 -11.63 -2.26
N GLY A 167 -17.72 -10.45 -2.26
CA GLY A 167 -17.78 -9.58 -1.07
C GLY A 167 -16.49 -8.80 -0.78
N LEU A 168 -15.48 -8.87 -1.65
CA LEU A 168 -14.23 -8.13 -1.51
C LEU A 168 -14.16 -7.00 -2.54
N LEU A 169 -13.84 -5.78 -2.13
CA LEU A 169 -13.47 -4.74 -3.09
C LEU A 169 -12.10 -5.05 -3.69
N VAL A 170 -12.03 -5.07 -5.02
CA VAL A 170 -10.81 -5.42 -5.77
C VAL A 170 -10.39 -4.32 -6.75
N GLY A 171 -11.23 -3.33 -7.02
CA GLY A 171 -10.92 -2.21 -7.91
C GLY A 171 -11.74 -0.97 -7.57
N ARG A 172 -11.18 0.20 -7.84
CA ARG A 172 -11.86 1.51 -7.77
C ARG A 172 -11.69 2.23 -9.09
N LYS A 173 -12.75 2.86 -9.60
CA LYS A 173 -12.74 3.76 -10.75
C LYS A 173 -13.19 5.13 -10.25
N GLU A 174 -12.32 6.12 -10.35
CA GLU A 174 -12.70 7.51 -10.12
C GLU A 174 -13.36 8.05 -11.39
N ASN A 175 -14.56 8.62 -11.27
CA ASN A 175 -15.34 9.08 -12.42
C ASN A 175 -14.59 10.12 -13.27
N ALA A 176 -13.76 10.97 -12.67
CA ALA A 176 -12.95 11.95 -13.39
C ALA A 176 -11.84 11.35 -14.28
N ARG A 177 -11.32 10.16 -13.93
CA ARG A 177 -10.16 9.54 -14.63
C ARG A 177 -10.56 8.40 -15.57
N GLY A 178 -11.78 7.88 -15.44
CA GLY A 178 -12.30 6.79 -16.29
C GLY A 178 -11.52 5.47 -16.22
N THR A 179 -10.47 5.37 -15.40
CA THR A 179 -9.55 4.24 -15.35
C THR A 179 -9.70 3.46 -14.04
N TRP A 180 -9.76 2.14 -14.17
CA TRP A 180 -9.79 1.22 -13.03
C TRP A 180 -8.42 1.16 -12.35
N GLN A 181 -8.38 1.56 -11.09
CA GLN A 181 -7.24 1.36 -10.20
C GLN A 181 -7.43 0.04 -9.44
N ILE A 182 -6.55 -0.92 -9.73
CA ILE A 182 -6.52 -2.23 -9.07
C ILE A 182 -5.25 -2.26 -8.21
N PRO A 183 -5.37 -2.48 -6.89
CA PRO A 183 -4.22 -2.43 -6.01
C PRO A 183 -3.37 -3.68 -6.17
N TRP A 184 -2.10 -3.57 -5.79
CA TRP A 184 -1.27 -4.76 -5.58
C TRP A 184 -1.71 -5.48 -4.29
N PRO A 185 -1.81 -6.83 -4.27
CA PRO A 185 -1.41 -7.77 -5.32
C PRO A 185 -2.49 -8.13 -6.35
N GLN A 186 -3.73 -7.66 -6.21
CA GLN A 186 -4.85 -8.01 -7.10
C GLN A 186 -4.56 -7.71 -8.57
N LYS A 187 -3.78 -6.67 -8.86
CA LYS A 187 -3.35 -6.33 -10.24
C LYS A 187 -2.50 -7.39 -10.94
N LEU A 188 -1.95 -8.36 -10.19
CA LEU A 188 -1.28 -9.53 -10.75
C LEU A 188 -2.27 -10.53 -11.36
N PHE A 189 -3.52 -10.52 -10.91
CA PHE A 189 -4.51 -11.53 -11.25
C PHE A 189 -5.71 -11.00 -12.03
N ILE A 190 -5.89 -9.68 -12.02
CA ILE A 190 -7.04 -9.02 -12.64
C ILE A 190 -6.53 -8.04 -13.69
N ASP A 191 -7.02 -8.21 -14.92
CA ASP A 191 -6.80 -7.27 -16.01
C ASP A 191 -7.86 -6.15 -15.95
N PRO A 192 -7.48 -4.86 -15.83
CA PRO A 192 -8.42 -3.75 -15.84
C PRO A 192 -9.35 -3.72 -17.07
N SER A 193 -8.86 -4.20 -18.23
CA SER A 193 -9.66 -4.24 -19.47
C SER A 193 -10.83 -5.23 -19.39
N ALA A 194 -10.67 -6.32 -18.63
CA ALA A 194 -11.73 -7.31 -18.42
C ALA A 194 -12.90 -6.74 -17.60
N ILE A 195 -12.63 -5.77 -16.72
CA ILE A 195 -13.69 -5.04 -15.98
C ILE A 195 -14.34 -4.00 -16.89
N ARG A 196 -13.54 -3.23 -17.65
CA ARG A 196 -14.00 -2.14 -18.53
C ARG A 196 -15.10 -2.59 -19.49
N ALA A 197 -14.90 -3.71 -20.19
CA ALA A 197 -15.82 -4.22 -21.21
C ALA A 197 -17.25 -4.51 -20.71
N ARG A 198 -17.48 -4.63 -19.39
CA ARG A 198 -18.81 -4.80 -18.81
C ARG A 198 -19.46 -3.48 -18.42
N THR A 199 -18.69 -2.56 -17.84
CA THR A 199 -19.20 -1.21 -17.49
C THR A 199 -19.69 -0.41 -18.70
N GLU A 200 -19.22 -0.72 -19.91
CA GLU A 200 -19.67 -0.07 -21.15
C GLU A 200 -20.88 -0.81 -21.81
N ARG A 201 -21.30 -1.96 -21.29
CA ARG A 201 -22.44 -2.76 -21.80
C ARG A 201 -23.64 -2.81 -20.84
N SER A 202 -23.55 -2.14 -19.69
CA SER A 202 -24.62 -2.04 -18.68
C SER A 202 -25.17 -0.62 -18.70
#